data_AF-A0A9E4QKT3-F1
#
_entry.id   AF-A0A9E4QKT3-F1
#
_cell.length_a   1.000
_cell.length_b   1.000
_cell.length_c   1.000
_cell.angle_alpha   90.00
_cell.angle_beta   90.00
_cell.angle_gamma   90.00
#
_symmetry.space_group_name_H-M   'P 1'
#
loop_
_entity.id
_entity.type
_entity.pdbx_description
1 polymer ?
#
loop_
_entity_poly.entity_id
_entity_poly.type
_entity_poly.pdbx_seq_one_letter_code
_entity_poly.pdbx_strand_id
1 'polypeptide(L)'
;TVRFIGFGSEELGLRGSRHYLDSLSEQQRRDITAMFNFDSLGSGESLGVLGDSELVGRLVEIGKEMGIDVRSSSPLRGGSSDHASFQRLGIPAVMFVSRDSSRIHTSDDTLEHVNARLLGDAVRLALGLLESGEPLAGKSP
;
A
#
# COMPACT_ATOMS: atom_id res chain seq x y z
N THR A 1 -10.50 -4.44 -13.84
CA THR A 1 -11.30 -3.43 -13.11
C THR A 1 -10.47 -2.86 -11.99
N VAL A 2 -10.54 -1.55 -11.73
CA VAL A 2 -9.90 -0.90 -10.57
C VAL A 2 -11.00 -0.41 -9.63
N ARG A 3 -10.81 -0.57 -8.30
CA ARG A 3 -11.73 -0.07 -7.27
C ARG A 3 -10.94 0.80 -6.29
N PHE A 4 -11.42 2.01 -6.05
CA PHE A 4 -10.90 2.90 -5.02
C PHE A 4 -11.80 2.82 -3.79
N ILE A 5 -11.20 2.71 -2.60
CA ILE A 5 -11.93 2.56 -1.34
C ILE A 5 -11.22 3.39 -0.27
N GLY A 6 -11.96 4.25 0.43
CA GLY A 6 -11.49 4.88 1.67
C GLY A 6 -12.03 4.11 2.86
N PHE A 7 -11.17 3.36 3.57
CA PHE A 7 -11.58 2.62 4.76
C PHE A 7 -11.71 3.55 5.96
N GLY A 8 -12.83 3.44 6.68
CA GLY A 8 -13.02 4.13 7.95
C GLY A 8 -12.56 3.26 9.13
N SER A 9 -12.26 3.91 10.26
CA SER A 9 -11.93 3.23 11.52
C SER A 9 -10.72 2.28 11.43
N GLU A 10 -9.70 2.65 10.65
CA GLU A 10 -8.40 1.97 10.58
C GLU A 10 -7.74 1.96 11.96
N GLU A 11 -7.64 3.14 12.57
CA GLU A 11 -7.01 3.37 13.89
C GLU A 11 -7.69 2.62 15.06
N LEU A 12 -8.93 2.15 14.85
CA LEU A 12 -9.68 1.34 15.82
C LEU A 12 -9.52 -0.16 15.60
N GLY A 13 -8.51 -0.56 14.81
CA GLY A 13 -8.14 -1.95 14.54
C GLY A 13 -8.63 -2.47 13.20
N LEU A 14 -8.46 -1.70 12.12
CA LEU A 14 -8.73 -2.08 10.73
C LEU A 14 -10.21 -2.44 10.48
N ARG A 15 -11.14 -1.79 11.20
CA ARG A 15 -12.55 -2.21 11.22
C ARG A 15 -13.20 -2.07 9.85
N GLY A 16 -12.88 -1.00 9.11
CA GLY A 16 -13.41 -0.76 7.76
C GLY A 16 -12.99 -1.84 6.76
N SER A 17 -11.69 -2.13 6.63
CA SER A 17 -11.20 -3.15 5.69
C SER A 17 -11.66 -4.56 6.05
N ARG A 18 -11.69 -4.91 7.34
CA ARG A 18 -12.26 -6.19 7.80
C ARG A 18 -13.73 -6.31 7.44
N HIS A 19 -14.53 -5.28 7.75
CA HIS A 19 -15.96 -5.29 7.43
C HIS A 19 -16.20 -5.43 5.92
N TYR A 20 -15.44 -4.71 5.09
CA TYR A 20 -15.52 -4.85 3.63
C TYR A 20 -15.27 -6.29 3.19
N LEU A 21 -14.15 -6.89 3.61
CA LEU A 21 -13.80 -8.26 3.23
C LEU A 21 -14.82 -9.28 3.76
N ASP A 22 -15.32 -9.10 4.98
CA ASP A 22 -16.35 -9.96 5.60
C ASP A 22 -17.67 -9.91 4.82
N SER A 23 -18.01 -8.78 4.21
CA SER A 23 -19.23 -8.61 3.40
C SER A 23 -19.16 -9.29 2.01
N LEU A 24 -17.97 -9.62 1.54
CA LEU A 24 -17.77 -10.25 0.23
C LEU A 24 -17.97 -11.77 0.30
N SER A 25 -18.59 -12.33 -0.75
CA SER A 25 -18.58 -13.78 -0.96
C SER A 25 -17.16 -14.27 -1.21
N GLU A 26 -16.93 -15.57 -1.02
CA GLU A 26 -15.61 -16.16 -1.32
C GLU A 26 -15.20 -15.95 -2.77
N GLN A 27 -16.16 -16.02 -3.71
CA GLN A 27 -15.87 -15.78 -5.12
C GLN A 27 -15.42 -14.34 -5.34
N GLN A 28 -16.11 -13.36 -4.75
CA GLN A 28 -15.73 -11.96 -4.84
C GLN A 28 -14.34 -11.69 -4.24
N ARG A 29 -13.99 -12.36 -3.13
CA ARG A 29 -12.63 -12.30 -2.56
C ARG A 29 -11.60 -12.90 -3.51
N ARG A 30 -11.91 -14.02 -4.16
CA ARG A 30 -11.06 -14.63 -5.19
C ARG A 30 -10.93 -13.74 -6.42
N ASP A 31 -11.90 -12.92 -6.74
CA ASP A 31 -11.80 -12.02 -7.90
C ASP A 31 -10.88 -10.81 -7.63
N ILE A 32 -10.41 -10.61 -6.40
CA ILE A 32 -9.42 -9.57 -6.07
C ILE A 32 -8.03 -10.08 -6.43
N THR A 33 -7.41 -9.45 -7.44
CA THR A 33 -6.06 -9.78 -7.90
C THR A 33 -5.00 -9.31 -6.92
N ALA A 34 -5.09 -8.05 -6.49
CA ALA A 34 -4.15 -7.45 -5.53
C ALA A 34 -4.78 -6.21 -4.87
N MET A 35 -4.21 -5.79 -3.75
CA MET A 35 -4.58 -4.56 -3.04
C MET A 35 -3.37 -3.63 -2.87
N PHE A 36 -3.56 -2.36 -3.21
CA PHE A 36 -2.54 -1.32 -3.11
C PHE A 36 -3.00 -0.37 -2.00
N ASN A 37 -2.25 -0.32 -0.90
CA ASN A 37 -2.55 0.48 0.27
C ASN A 37 -1.68 1.72 0.31
N PHE A 38 -2.28 2.90 0.46
CA PHE A 38 -1.58 4.17 0.50
C PHE A 38 -1.83 4.81 1.86
N ASP A 39 -0.83 4.76 2.75
CA ASP A 39 -1.01 5.19 4.13
C ASP A 39 0.27 5.86 4.65
N SER A 40 0.12 7.10 5.13
CA SER A 40 1.20 7.87 5.76
C SER A 40 2.47 8.01 4.91
N LEU A 41 2.31 8.31 3.61
CA LEU A 41 3.40 8.36 2.63
C LEU A 41 3.90 9.76 2.24
N GLY A 42 3.36 10.80 2.86
CA GLY A 42 3.67 12.19 2.56
C GLY A 42 4.81 12.83 3.34
N SER A 43 5.46 12.15 4.29
CA SER A 43 6.53 12.76 5.12
C SER A 43 7.94 12.42 4.61
N GLY A 44 8.94 13.24 4.92
CA GLY A 44 10.35 12.94 4.65
C GLY A 44 10.76 12.93 3.17
N GLU A 45 11.77 12.11 2.83
CA GLU A 45 12.49 12.18 1.55
C GLU A 45 12.31 10.97 0.62
N SER A 46 11.93 9.80 1.16
CA SER A 46 11.91 8.55 0.38
C SER A 46 10.71 7.68 0.74
N LEU A 47 10.26 6.90 -0.25
CA LEU A 47 9.16 5.95 -0.10
C LEU A 47 9.65 4.62 0.48
N GLY A 48 8.81 4.05 1.31
CA GLY A 48 8.85 2.66 1.75
C GLY A 48 7.75 1.86 1.07
N VAL A 49 8.06 0.61 0.73
CA VAL A 49 7.06 -0.39 0.33
C VAL A 49 7.21 -1.64 1.19
N LEU A 50 6.09 -2.22 1.63
CA LEU A 50 6.07 -3.48 2.39
C LEU A 50 4.82 -4.30 2.06
N GLY A 51 4.85 -5.60 2.30
CA GLY A 51 3.72 -6.49 2.03
C GLY A 51 4.17 -7.75 1.29
N ASP A 52 3.45 -8.11 0.23
CA ASP A 52 3.79 -9.23 -0.65
C ASP A 52 5.20 -9.04 -1.25
N SER A 53 6.05 -10.06 -1.11
CA SER A 53 7.46 -9.95 -1.48
C SER A 53 7.70 -9.81 -2.98
N GLU A 54 6.85 -10.40 -3.81
CA GLU A 54 6.96 -10.31 -5.27
C GLU A 54 6.59 -8.89 -5.72
N LEU A 55 5.46 -8.37 -5.21
CA LEU A 55 5.04 -7.00 -5.50
C LEU A 55 6.06 -5.97 -5.02
N VAL A 56 6.59 -6.15 -3.80
CA VAL A 56 7.62 -5.27 -3.24
C VAL A 56 8.88 -5.28 -4.09
N GLY A 57 9.36 -6.46 -4.51
CA GLY A 57 10.54 -6.58 -5.38
C GLY A 57 10.35 -5.84 -6.70
N ARG A 58 9.21 -6.06 -7.36
CA ARG A 58 8.89 -5.39 -8.63
C ARG A 58 8.80 -3.87 -8.49
N LEU A 59 8.17 -3.37 -7.42
CA LEU A 59 8.09 -1.91 -7.18
C LEU A 59 9.47 -1.29 -6.95
N VAL A 60 10.38 -2.00 -6.31
CA VAL A 60 11.77 -1.53 -6.13
C VAL A 60 12.50 -1.47 -7.47
N GLU A 61 12.33 -2.46 -8.35
CA GLU A 61 12.94 -2.42 -9.69
C GLU A 61 12.33 -1.32 -10.56
N ILE A 62 11.01 -1.19 -10.59
CA ILE A 62 10.32 -0.09 -11.31
C ILE A 62 10.80 1.27 -10.79
N GLY A 63 10.95 1.42 -9.47
CA GLY A 63 11.49 2.65 -8.89
C GLY A 63 12.89 3.00 -9.38
N LYS A 64 13.77 2.00 -9.51
CA LYS A 64 15.12 2.21 -10.10
C LYS A 64 15.03 2.68 -11.55
N GLU A 65 14.16 2.07 -12.36
CA GLU A 65 13.97 2.43 -13.76
C GLU A 65 13.40 3.85 -13.93
N MET A 66 12.50 4.25 -13.04
CA MET A 66 11.87 5.58 -13.04
C MET A 66 12.70 6.66 -12.34
N GLY A 67 13.79 6.31 -11.67
CA GLY A 67 14.57 7.24 -10.85
C GLY A 67 13.84 7.70 -9.58
N ILE A 68 12.91 6.90 -9.06
CA ILE A 68 12.16 7.15 -7.83
C ILE A 68 12.85 6.45 -6.65
N ASP A 69 13.16 7.18 -5.58
CA ASP A 69 13.76 6.60 -4.37
C ASP A 69 12.70 5.85 -3.54
N VAL A 70 12.59 4.55 -3.79
CA VAL A 70 11.75 3.60 -3.06
C VAL A 70 12.57 2.43 -2.55
N ARG A 71 12.30 2.00 -1.31
CA ARG A 71 12.99 0.87 -0.68
C ARG A 71 12.00 -0.05 0.01
N SER A 72 12.33 -1.34 0.04
CA SER A 72 11.66 -2.28 0.93
C SER A 72 11.75 -1.80 2.37
N SER A 73 10.62 -1.83 3.08
CA SER A 73 10.48 -1.40 4.45
C SER A 73 9.96 -2.54 5.32
N SER A 74 10.20 -2.45 6.62
CA SER A 74 9.61 -3.35 7.60
C SER A 74 8.46 -2.65 8.32
N PRO A 75 7.44 -3.40 8.78
CA PRO A 75 6.39 -2.82 9.61
C PRO A 75 6.99 -2.10 10.82
N LEU A 76 6.40 -0.96 11.18
CA LEU A 76 6.68 -0.34 12.48
C LEU A 76 6.30 -1.33 13.59
N ARG A 77 7.04 -1.31 14.70
CA ARG A 77 6.80 -2.26 15.80
C ARG A 77 5.40 -2.03 16.38
N GLY A 78 4.51 -3.01 16.23
CA GLY A 78 3.10 -2.90 16.63
C GLY A 78 2.21 -2.15 15.64
N GLY A 79 2.77 -1.63 14.54
CA GLY A 79 2.05 -0.98 13.45
C GLY A 79 1.43 -1.99 12.49
N SER A 80 0.23 -1.66 12.02
CA SER A 80 -0.48 -2.36 10.95
C SER A 80 -1.19 -1.32 10.08
N SER A 81 -1.78 -1.75 8.97
CA SER A 81 -2.64 -0.91 8.13
C SER A 81 -3.56 -1.83 7.32
N ASP A 82 -4.49 -1.28 6.54
CA ASP A 82 -5.58 -2.04 5.91
C ASP A 82 -5.09 -3.19 5.00
N HIS A 83 -3.89 -3.09 4.40
CA HIS A 83 -3.26 -4.18 3.64
C HIS A 83 -3.21 -5.51 4.43
N ALA A 84 -3.02 -5.45 5.75
CA ALA A 84 -2.94 -6.64 6.61
C ALA A 84 -4.28 -7.40 6.69
N SER A 85 -5.42 -6.74 6.48
CA SER A 85 -6.72 -7.43 6.37
C SER A 85 -6.79 -8.31 5.13
N PHE A 86 -6.21 -7.84 4.01
CA PHE A 86 -6.18 -8.58 2.73
C PHE A 86 -5.18 -9.75 2.78
N GLN A 87 -3.97 -9.52 3.27
CA GLN A 87 -2.94 -10.57 3.37
C GLN A 87 -3.39 -11.74 4.25
N ARG A 88 -4.15 -11.48 5.33
CA ARG A 88 -4.71 -12.52 6.21
C ARG A 88 -5.62 -13.50 5.46
N LEU A 89 -6.23 -13.06 4.36
CA LEU A 89 -7.10 -13.89 3.51
C LEU A 89 -6.37 -14.41 2.27
N GLY A 90 -5.03 -14.28 2.20
CA GLY A 90 -4.22 -14.73 1.08
C GLY A 90 -4.35 -13.87 -0.17
N ILE A 91 -4.88 -12.65 -0.05
CA ILE A 91 -4.93 -11.69 -1.16
C ILE A 91 -3.60 -10.92 -1.19
N PRO A 92 -2.87 -10.91 -2.33
CA PRO A 92 -1.65 -10.12 -2.46
C PRO A 92 -1.91 -8.65 -2.15
N ALA A 93 -1.09 -8.06 -1.28
CA ALA A 93 -1.22 -6.65 -0.95
C ALA A 93 0.13 -6.01 -0.72
N VAL A 94 0.24 -4.74 -1.09
CA VAL A 94 1.42 -3.90 -0.85
C VAL A 94 0.98 -2.57 -0.25
N MET A 95 1.75 -2.08 0.72
CA MET A 95 1.57 -0.77 1.33
C MET A 95 2.70 0.16 0.91
N PHE A 96 2.33 1.33 0.43
CA PHE A 96 3.17 2.50 0.24
C PHE A 96 3.12 3.34 1.52
N VAL A 97 4.29 3.64 2.08
CA VAL A 97 4.44 4.36 3.35
C VAL A 97 5.63 5.29 3.27
N SER A 98 5.67 6.32 4.11
CA SER A 98 6.87 7.13 4.28
C SER A 98 7.86 6.41 5.18
N ARG A 99 9.14 6.61 4.92
CA ARG A 99 10.19 6.18 5.85
C ARG A 99 10.41 7.15 7.03
N ASP A 100 9.68 8.27 7.05
CA ASP A 100 9.59 9.19 8.18
C ASP A 100 8.21 9.05 8.85
N SER A 101 8.21 8.53 10.07
CA SER A 101 7.01 8.35 10.90
C SER A 101 6.97 9.30 12.09
N SER A 102 7.90 10.27 12.18
CA SER A 102 8.07 11.11 13.37
C SER A 102 6.88 12.00 13.72
N ARG A 103 5.98 12.24 12.76
CA ARG A 103 4.77 13.08 12.94
C ARG A 103 3.47 12.28 13.04
N ILE A 104 3.50 10.97 12.79
CA ILE A 104 2.29 10.14 12.88
C ILE A 104 1.70 10.28 14.30
N HIS A 105 0.39 10.55 14.37
CA HIS A 105 -0.37 10.76 15.62
C HIS A 105 0.10 11.95 16.47
N THR A 106 0.64 12.99 15.83
CA THR A 106 1.03 14.23 16.52
C THR A 106 0.20 15.42 16.03
N SER A 107 0.20 16.51 16.81
CA SER A 107 -0.38 17.79 16.37
C SER A 107 0.37 18.42 15.19
N ASP A 108 1.59 17.95 14.92
CA ASP A 108 2.44 18.45 13.84
C ASP A 108 2.15 17.74 12.50
N ASP A 109 1.19 16.80 12.46
CA ASP A 109 0.68 16.23 11.21
C ASP A 109 -0.23 17.23 10.49
N THR A 110 0.40 18.19 9.81
CA THR A 110 -0.26 19.30 9.12
C THR A 110 0.19 19.39 7.66
N LEU A 111 -0.59 20.11 6.85
CA LEU A 111 -0.33 20.26 5.40
C LEU A 111 1.07 20.81 5.08
N GLU A 112 1.64 21.62 5.97
CA GLU A 112 2.96 22.23 5.79
C GLU A 112 4.10 21.20 5.74
N HIS A 113 3.87 20.00 6.29
CA HIS A 113 4.85 18.92 6.29
C HIS A 113 4.65 17.90 5.17
N VAL A 114 3.66 18.12 4.29
CA VAL A 114 3.37 17.21 3.18
C VAL A 114 4.37 17.41 2.04
N ASN A 115 5.15 16.38 1.78
CA ASN A 115 5.94 16.23 0.57
C ASN A 115 5.08 15.67 -0.57
N ALA A 116 4.53 16.57 -1.39
CA ALA A 116 3.68 16.21 -2.52
C ALA A 116 4.38 15.34 -3.59
N ARG A 117 5.73 15.38 -3.66
CA ARG A 117 6.50 14.50 -4.57
C ARG A 117 6.25 13.05 -4.24
N LEU A 118 6.30 12.68 -2.96
CA LEU A 118 6.13 11.28 -2.53
C LEU A 118 4.73 10.75 -2.85
N LEU A 119 3.70 11.60 -2.73
CA LEU A 119 2.34 11.26 -3.14
C LEU A 119 2.27 10.92 -4.63
N GLY A 120 2.87 11.76 -5.48
CA GLY A 120 2.92 11.53 -6.92
C GLY A 120 3.75 10.30 -7.30
N ASP A 121 4.89 10.11 -6.66
CA ASP A 121 5.80 9.00 -6.94
C ASP A 121 5.19 7.65 -6.54
N ALA A 122 4.44 7.56 -5.43
CA ALA A 122 3.73 6.34 -5.06
C ALA A 122 2.69 5.93 -6.10
N VAL A 123 1.95 6.91 -6.65
CA VAL A 123 0.99 6.65 -7.73
C VAL A 123 1.70 6.22 -9.01
N ARG A 124 2.80 6.87 -9.38
CA ARG A 124 3.63 6.49 -10.53
C ARG A 124 4.14 5.06 -10.44
N LEU A 125 4.64 4.65 -9.28
CA LEU A 125 5.07 3.27 -9.02
C LEU A 125 3.91 2.28 -9.16
N ALA A 126 2.76 2.59 -8.57
CA ALA A 126 1.57 1.73 -8.67
C ALA A 126 1.10 1.58 -10.12
N LEU A 127 1.10 2.67 -10.90
CA LEU A 127 0.77 2.64 -12.33
C LEU A 127 1.80 1.83 -13.12
N GLY A 128 3.10 2.03 -12.90
CA GLY A 128 4.15 1.26 -13.57
C GLY A 128 3.99 -0.25 -13.32
N LEU A 129 3.60 -0.64 -12.11
CA LEU A 129 3.32 -2.04 -11.79
C LEU A 129 2.04 -2.57 -12.48
N LEU A 130 0.98 -1.77 -12.55
CA LEU A 130 -0.26 -2.12 -13.24
C LEU A 130 -0.09 -2.22 -14.77
N GLU A 131 0.79 -1.38 -15.34
CA GLU A 131 1.07 -1.29 -16.76
C GLU A 131 2.12 -2.30 -17.24
N SER A 132 2.84 -2.97 -16.34
CA SER A 132 3.89 -3.95 -16.70
C SER A 132 3.36 -5.17 -17.46
N GLY A 133 2.04 -5.39 -17.45
CA GLY A 133 1.39 -6.52 -18.13
C GLY A 133 1.63 -7.88 -17.49
N GLU A 134 2.44 -7.95 -16.43
CA GLU A 134 2.72 -9.16 -15.67
C GLU A 134 1.64 -9.39 -14.59
N PRO A 135 1.22 -10.64 -14.34
CA PRO A 135 0.30 -10.96 -13.25
C PRO A 135 0.79 -10.41 -11.90
N LEU A 136 -0.11 -9.83 -11.09
CA LEU A 136 0.22 -9.22 -9.80
C LEU A 136 0.28 -10.23 -8.64
N ALA A 137 0.90 -11.39 -8.89
CA ALA A 137 1.01 -12.57 -8.03
C ALA A 137 -0.15 -13.61 -8.10
N GLY A 138 0.26 -14.88 -8.02
CA GLY A 138 -0.53 -16.03 -7.53
C GLY A 138 -1.71 -16.52 -8.38
N LYS A 139 -2.12 -15.82 -9.43
CA LYS A 139 -3.18 -16.27 -10.35
C LYS A 139 -2.69 -16.18 -11.77
N SER A 140 -2.34 -17.33 -12.34
CA SER A 140 -2.32 -17.50 -13.79
C SER A 140 -3.70 -17.11 -14.35
N PRO A 141 -3.74 -16.51 -15.55
CA PRO A 141 -5.00 -16.15 -16.21
C PRO A 141 -5.96 -17.34 -16.37
#